data_AF-A0A8S9WJA8-F1
#
_entry.id   AF-A0A8S9WJA8-F1
#
_cell.length_a   1.000
_cell.length_b   1.000
_cell.length_c   1.000
_cell.angle_alpha   90.00
_cell.angle_beta   90.00
_cell.angle_gamma   90.00
#
_symmetry.space_group_name_H-M   'P 1'
#
loop_
_entity.id
_entity.type
_entity.pdbx_description
1 polymer ?
#
loop_
_entity_poly.entity_id
_entity_poly.type
_entity_poly.pdbx_seq_one_letter_code
_entity_poly.pdbx_strand_id
1 'polypeptide(L)'
;MNFSDVLKEVSRYVREKTHGWFDEHIRVFREQTNGMFSMEYTEEEFAERFYAAIGYLGRNMRYRDNEEFWNLRYFIQRYISEATLMLEMMFIHRCFTAITGNEVEAVVIDTMGLNNRKKSILATYHGRYYTVGIADLRAVSTDMKPIHSSGCCSTDSEAMNMVSVMDEVQRVCGEKVRIYTGDAHTVSRVCAGMVFLSHGVVAAGRLSKKPKKRLGKKAIALLRENVLLLNKVGKLLSEEPTLGRATALKEFIFVDGVNVRKLIDDLGYLILLNISRSSIPIHEICNAVELSNYLKRKTRIVEASYTRVETHEAGLLLKSSELVISIAGLYHLITGWKWPESLFNLSDMRLYIPA
;
A
#
# COMPACT_ATOMS: atom_id res chain seq x y z
N MET A 1 -26.18 0.21 10.18
CA MET A 1 -25.87 -1.23 10.01
C MET A 1 -24.89 -1.71 11.07
N ASN A 2 -24.90 -2.96 11.55
CA ASN A 2 -23.86 -3.45 12.46
C ASN A 2 -22.64 -3.91 11.66
N PHE A 3 -21.44 -3.49 12.06
CA PHE A 3 -20.20 -3.86 11.37
C PHE A 3 -19.91 -5.38 11.40
N SER A 4 -20.35 -6.09 12.44
CA SER A 4 -20.20 -7.56 12.50
C SER A 4 -20.95 -8.26 11.37
N ASP A 5 -22.15 -7.78 11.03
CA ASP A 5 -22.95 -8.33 9.93
C ASP A 5 -22.28 -8.06 8.58
N VAL A 6 -21.68 -6.87 8.41
CA VAL A 6 -20.91 -6.50 7.21
C VAL A 6 -19.71 -7.44 7.03
N LEU A 7 -18.95 -7.71 8.10
CA LEU A 7 -17.81 -8.63 8.06
C LEU A 7 -18.24 -10.04 7.61
N LYS A 8 -19.33 -10.56 8.17
CA LYS A 8 -19.86 -11.89 7.83
C LYS A 8 -20.31 -11.97 6.38
N GLU A 9 -21.04 -10.96 5.91
CA GLU A 9 -21.55 -10.90 4.54
C GLU A 9 -20.41 -10.88 3.52
N VAL A 10 -19.41 -10.02 3.74
CA VAL A 10 -18.25 -9.91 2.85
C VAL A 10 -17.39 -11.17 2.89
N SER A 11 -17.14 -11.72 4.09
CA SER A 11 -16.40 -12.98 4.25
C SER A 11 -17.04 -14.12 3.45
N ARG A 12 -18.37 -14.27 3.55
CA ARG A 12 -19.10 -15.26 2.76
C ARG A 12 -18.92 -15.01 1.26
N TYR A 13 -19.16 -13.79 0.81
CA TYR A 13 -19.07 -13.45 -0.62
C TYR A 13 -17.66 -13.72 -1.20
N VAL A 14 -16.61 -13.28 -0.50
CA VAL A 14 -15.22 -13.45 -0.96
C VAL A 14 -14.87 -14.93 -1.10
N ARG A 15 -15.25 -15.76 -0.12
CA ARG A 15 -15.00 -17.22 -0.15
C ARG A 15 -15.78 -17.90 -1.29
N GLU A 16 -17.05 -17.56 -1.47
CA GLU A 16 -17.86 -18.09 -2.58
C GLU A 16 -17.30 -17.72 -3.96
N LYS A 17 -16.65 -16.57 -4.10
CA LYS A 17 -16.04 -16.10 -5.35
C LYS A 17 -14.58 -16.52 -5.54
N THR A 18 -13.96 -17.10 -4.52
CA THR A 18 -12.53 -17.43 -4.52
C THR A 18 -12.34 -18.91 -4.25
N HIS A 19 -12.19 -19.69 -5.32
CA HIS A 19 -11.88 -21.11 -5.19
C HIS A 19 -10.52 -21.31 -4.51
N GLY A 20 -10.46 -22.20 -3.52
CA GLY A 20 -9.25 -22.48 -2.75
C GLY A 20 -8.84 -21.37 -1.77
N TRP A 21 -9.74 -20.44 -1.43
CA TRP A 21 -9.47 -19.33 -0.49
C TRP A 21 -8.73 -19.79 0.77
N PHE A 22 -9.21 -20.87 1.41
CA PHE A 22 -8.60 -21.38 2.63
C PHE A 22 -7.26 -22.08 2.40
N ASP A 23 -7.14 -22.86 1.32
CA ASP A 23 -5.90 -23.55 0.96
C ASP A 23 -4.76 -22.57 0.70
N GLU A 24 -5.06 -21.42 0.10
CA GLU A 24 -4.07 -20.34 -0.09
C GLU A 24 -3.61 -19.75 1.25
N HIS A 25 -4.52 -19.53 2.21
CA HIS A 25 -4.18 -19.10 3.56
C HIS A 25 -3.35 -20.16 4.32
N ILE A 26 -3.67 -21.45 4.15
CA ILE A 26 -2.86 -22.56 4.70
C ILE A 26 -1.45 -22.55 4.11
N ARG A 27 -1.32 -22.32 2.79
CA ARG A 27 -0.02 -22.25 2.12
C ARG A 27 0.83 -21.11 2.69
N VAL A 28 0.28 -19.91 2.79
CA VAL A 28 0.97 -18.75 3.38
C VAL A 28 1.39 -19.04 4.83
N PHE A 29 0.51 -19.63 5.64
CA PHE A 29 0.83 -19.99 7.01
C PHE A 29 1.97 -21.01 7.12
N ARG A 30 1.98 -22.04 6.25
CA ARG A 30 3.07 -23.02 6.19
C ARG A 30 4.39 -22.39 5.79
N GLU A 31 4.39 -21.49 4.81
CA GLU A 31 5.59 -20.77 4.39
C GLU A 31 6.16 -19.92 5.54
N GLN A 32 5.30 -19.20 6.27
CA GLN A 32 5.71 -18.35 7.40
C GLN A 32 6.28 -19.14 8.58
N THR A 33 5.80 -20.37 8.76
CA THR A 33 6.21 -21.24 9.86
C THR A 33 7.28 -22.25 9.44
N ASN A 34 7.80 -22.16 8.21
CA ASN A 34 8.69 -23.16 7.62
C ASN A 34 8.15 -24.60 7.75
N GLY A 35 6.82 -24.75 7.68
CA GLY A 35 6.12 -26.02 7.84
C GLY A 35 6.12 -26.60 9.25
N MET A 36 6.58 -25.86 10.26
CA MET A 36 6.64 -26.35 11.65
C MET A 36 5.26 -26.47 12.32
N PHE A 37 4.28 -25.72 11.83
CA PHE A 37 2.92 -25.70 12.40
C PHE A 37 1.88 -26.03 11.33
N SER A 38 0.77 -26.63 11.78
CA SER A 38 -0.41 -26.90 10.96
C SER A 38 -1.54 -25.92 11.26
N MET A 39 -2.43 -25.69 10.30
CA MET A 39 -3.67 -24.95 10.51
C MET A 39 -4.59 -25.76 11.42
N GLU A 40 -4.99 -25.19 12.56
CA GLU A 40 -5.80 -25.86 13.59
C GLU A 40 -7.32 -25.65 13.41
N TYR A 41 -7.71 -24.79 12.46
CA TYR A 41 -9.10 -24.38 12.24
C TYR A 41 -9.68 -25.01 10.99
N THR A 42 -11.00 -25.17 10.95
CA THR A 42 -11.73 -25.36 9.68
C THR A 42 -11.77 -24.05 8.90
N GLU A 43 -12.20 -24.11 7.63
CA GLU A 43 -12.37 -22.91 6.81
C GLU A 43 -13.33 -21.91 7.47
N GLU A 44 -14.47 -22.37 7.98
CA GLU A 44 -15.48 -21.53 8.59
C GLU A 44 -14.97 -20.87 9.88
N GLU A 45 -14.32 -21.65 10.76
CA GLU A 45 -13.77 -21.14 12.02
C GLU A 45 -12.64 -20.13 11.77
N PHE A 46 -11.78 -20.42 10.79
CA PHE A 46 -10.71 -19.52 10.38
C PHE A 46 -11.31 -18.22 9.82
N ALA A 47 -12.29 -18.29 8.92
CA ALA A 47 -12.91 -17.13 8.30
C ALA A 47 -13.57 -16.20 9.34
N GLU A 48 -14.32 -16.77 10.29
CA GLU A 48 -14.96 -16.01 11.35
C GLU A 48 -13.92 -15.25 12.21
N ARG A 49 -12.88 -15.96 12.67
CA ARG A 49 -11.82 -15.37 13.49
C ARG A 49 -10.96 -14.38 12.72
N PHE A 50 -10.68 -14.65 11.45
CA PHE A 50 -9.86 -13.83 10.57
C PHE A 50 -10.52 -12.47 10.31
N TYR A 51 -11.80 -12.46 9.93
CA TYR A 51 -12.54 -11.21 9.71
C TYR A 51 -12.78 -10.45 11.02
N ALA A 52 -12.99 -11.15 12.14
CA ALA A 52 -13.04 -10.52 13.46
C ALA A 52 -11.69 -9.86 13.83
N ALA A 53 -10.56 -10.53 13.55
CA ALA A 53 -9.22 -10.00 13.76
C ALA A 53 -8.93 -8.77 12.89
N ILE A 54 -9.32 -8.79 11.60
CA ILE A 54 -9.25 -7.62 10.71
C ILE A 54 -10.04 -6.45 11.30
N GLY A 55 -11.27 -6.69 11.75
CA GLY A 55 -12.10 -5.66 12.37
C GLY A 55 -11.49 -5.11 13.67
N TYR A 56 -10.89 -5.97 14.48
CA TYR A 56 -10.22 -5.60 15.73
C TYR A 56 -8.97 -4.74 15.48
N LEU A 57 -8.03 -5.26 14.67
CA LEU A 57 -6.77 -4.61 14.33
C LEU A 57 -7.02 -3.33 13.54
N GLY A 58 -7.82 -3.42 12.49
CA GLY A 58 -8.09 -2.33 11.57
C GLY A 58 -8.79 -1.13 12.20
N ARG A 59 -9.38 -1.30 13.39
CA ARG A 59 -10.01 -0.23 14.18
C ARG A 59 -9.19 0.19 15.41
N ASN A 60 -8.00 -0.39 15.58
CA ASN A 60 -7.07 -0.08 16.67
C ASN A 60 -7.74 -0.21 18.06
N MET A 61 -8.51 -1.31 18.23
CA MET A 61 -9.23 -1.65 19.47
C MET A 61 -8.27 -2.25 20.51
N ARG A 62 -8.57 -2.10 21.80
CA ARG A 62 -7.83 -2.75 22.88
C ARG A 62 -8.52 -4.05 23.27
N TYR A 63 -7.74 -5.05 23.72
CA TYR A 63 -8.32 -6.29 24.26
C TYR A 63 -9.26 -6.01 25.44
N ARG A 64 -8.94 -5.02 26.27
CA ARG A 64 -9.81 -4.60 27.38
C ARG A 64 -11.09 -3.84 26.98
N ASP A 65 -11.24 -3.48 25.71
CA ASP A 65 -12.42 -2.73 25.24
C ASP A 65 -13.65 -3.63 25.07
N ASN A 66 -13.45 -4.94 24.87
CA ASN A 66 -14.51 -5.95 24.82
C ASN A 66 -13.92 -7.33 25.12
N GLU A 67 -14.54 -8.07 26.04
CA GLU A 67 -14.13 -9.43 26.42
C GLU A 67 -14.11 -10.40 25.23
N GLU A 68 -14.97 -10.20 24.22
CA GLU A 68 -15.00 -11.00 23.00
C GLU A 68 -13.64 -11.00 22.27
N PHE A 69 -12.85 -9.93 22.41
CA PHE A 69 -11.54 -9.81 21.78
C PHE A 69 -10.43 -10.57 22.52
N TRP A 70 -10.63 -10.97 23.78
CA TRP A 70 -9.62 -11.74 24.52
C TRP A 70 -9.30 -13.05 23.81
N ASN A 71 -10.35 -13.65 23.25
CA ASN A 71 -10.27 -14.92 22.51
C ASN A 71 -9.61 -14.79 21.13
N LEU A 72 -9.39 -13.55 20.64
CA LEU A 72 -8.67 -13.30 19.39
C LEU A 72 -7.15 -13.19 19.59
N ARG A 73 -6.66 -12.99 20.81
CA ARG A 73 -5.24 -12.70 21.05
C ARG A 73 -4.33 -13.81 20.53
N TYR A 74 -4.62 -15.06 20.88
CA TYR A 74 -3.87 -16.22 20.40
C TYR A 74 -3.95 -16.34 18.87
N PHE A 75 -5.16 -16.15 18.31
CA PHE A 75 -5.37 -16.24 16.88
C PHE A 75 -4.54 -15.18 16.12
N ILE A 76 -4.58 -13.94 16.57
CA ILE A 76 -3.82 -12.83 15.99
C ILE A 76 -2.32 -13.13 16.03
N GLN A 77 -1.81 -13.54 17.19
CA GLN A 77 -0.38 -13.79 17.36
C GLN A 77 0.14 -14.96 16.52
N ARG A 78 -0.70 -15.97 16.26
CA ARG A 78 -0.28 -17.20 15.57
C ARG A 78 -0.57 -17.18 14.08
N TYR A 79 -1.70 -16.64 13.66
CA TYR A 79 -2.21 -16.79 12.29
C TYR A 79 -2.26 -15.49 11.49
N ILE A 80 -2.19 -14.32 12.14
CA ILE A 80 -2.24 -13.03 11.45
C ILE A 80 -0.83 -12.51 11.19
N SER A 81 -0.61 -12.09 9.96
CA SER A 81 0.67 -11.60 9.45
C SER A 81 0.42 -10.64 8.29
N GLU A 82 1.43 -9.87 7.90
CA GLU A 82 1.25 -8.95 6.76
C GLU A 82 0.92 -9.69 5.46
N ALA A 83 1.47 -10.89 5.26
CA ALA A 83 1.19 -11.68 4.05
C ALA A 83 -0.23 -12.27 4.04
N THR A 84 -0.78 -12.68 5.20
CA THR A 84 -2.18 -13.16 5.27
C THR A 84 -3.17 -12.02 5.00
N LEU A 85 -2.92 -10.84 5.56
CA LEU A 85 -3.71 -9.64 5.26
C LEU A 85 -3.58 -9.20 3.79
N MET A 86 -2.38 -9.31 3.22
CA MET A 86 -2.15 -9.03 1.80
C MET A 86 -2.92 -9.99 0.90
N LEU A 87 -2.89 -11.29 1.20
CA LEU A 87 -3.64 -12.29 0.46
C LEU A 87 -5.15 -11.98 0.47
N GLU A 88 -5.69 -11.55 1.61
CA GLU A 88 -7.10 -11.15 1.68
C GLU A 88 -7.39 -9.90 0.86
N MET A 89 -6.47 -8.93 0.86
CA MET A 89 -6.59 -7.73 0.02
C MET A 89 -6.68 -8.13 -1.47
N MET A 90 -5.86 -9.09 -1.91
CA MET A 90 -5.90 -9.62 -3.28
C MET A 90 -7.25 -10.28 -3.60
N PHE A 91 -7.84 -11.03 -2.67
CA PHE A 91 -9.16 -11.64 -2.86
C PHE A 91 -10.28 -10.60 -2.97
N ILE A 92 -10.26 -9.58 -2.10
CA ILE A 92 -11.23 -8.49 -2.14
C ILE A 92 -11.10 -7.67 -3.43
N HIS A 93 -9.88 -7.40 -3.90
CA HIS A 93 -9.66 -6.71 -5.19
C HIS A 93 -10.16 -7.51 -6.39
N ARG A 94 -9.93 -8.83 -6.41
CA ARG A 94 -10.54 -9.70 -7.43
C ARG A 94 -12.06 -9.60 -7.44
N CYS A 95 -12.68 -9.55 -6.25
CA CYS A 95 -14.12 -9.36 -6.13
C CYS A 95 -14.58 -7.98 -6.65
N PHE A 96 -13.84 -6.91 -6.36
CA PHE A 96 -14.10 -5.58 -6.92
C PHE A 96 -14.09 -5.61 -8.44
N THR A 97 -13.02 -6.12 -9.05
CA THR A 97 -12.89 -6.20 -10.51
C THR A 97 -13.97 -7.08 -11.13
N ALA A 98 -14.33 -8.20 -10.50
CA ALA A 98 -15.40 -9.06 -10.98
C ALA A 98 -16.78 -8.38 -10.99
N ILE A 99 -17.08 -7.53 -10.00
CA ILE A 99 -18.35 -6.80 -9.93
C ILE A 99 -18.36 -5.60 -10.86
N THR A 100 -17.30 -4.79 -10.85
CA THR A 100 -17.29 -3.50 -11.56
C THR A 100 -16.79 -3.59 -13.00
N GLY A 101 -16.12 -4.69 -13.38
CA GLY A 101 -15.43 -4.82 -14.67
C GLY A 101 -14.23 -3.88 -14.85
N ASN A 102 -13.85 -3.15 -13.79
CA ASN A 102 -12.82 -2.11 -13.84
C ASN A 102 -11.52 -2.64 -13.27
N GLU A 103 -10.47 -2.51 -14.07
CA GLU A 103 -9.11 -2.86 -13.69
C GLU A 103 -8.38 -1.61 -13.20
N VAL A 104 -7.45 -1.79 -12.26
CA VAL A 104 -6.66 -0.68 -11.74
C VAL A 104 -5.44 -0.48 -12.65
N GLU A 105 -5.50 0.55 -13.49
CA GLU A 105 -4.40 0.91 -14.40
C GLU A 105 -3.49 2.00 -13.83
N ALA A 106 -3.97 2.74 -12.83
CA ALA A 106 -3.25 3.83 -12.21
C ALA A 106 -3.46 3.85 -10.70
N VAL A 107 -2.38 4.15 -9.98
CA VAL A 107 -2.39 4.27 -8.52
C VAL A 107 -1.90 5.64 -8.07
N VAL A 108 -2.49 6.10 -6.98
CA VAL A 108 -2.09 7.32 -6.30
C VAL A 108 -1.49 6.95 -4.97
N ILE A 109 -0.32 7.50 -4.69
CA ILE A 109 0.47 7.18 -3.53
C ILE A 109 0.49 8.43 -2.66
N ASP A 110 0.03 8.26 -1.43
CA ASP A 110 0.18 9.27 -0.41
C ASP A 110 1.66 9.38 -0.07
N THR A 111 2.26 10.43 -0.61
CA THR A 111 3.65 10.79 -0.35
C THR A 111 3.75 11.88 0.70
N MET A 112 2.62 12.40 1.22
CA MET A 112 2.58 13.55 2.10
C MET A 112 3.52 13.36 3.29
N GLY A 113 4.60 14.14 3.23
CA GLY A 113 5.33 14.55 4.41
C GLY A 113 6.73 13.99 4.60
N LEU A 114 7.36 13.19 3.74
CA LEU A 114 8.76 12.80 4.01
C LEU A 114 9.70 14.02 4.23
N ASN A 115 9.40 15.15 3.58
CA ASN A 115 10.12 16.41 3.80
C ASN A 115 9.46 17.39 4.80
N ASN A 116 8.16 17.30 5.06
CA ASN A 116 7.42 18.17 5.99
C ASN A 116 7.15 17.52 7.36
N ARG A 117 7.56 16.26 7.56
CA ARG A 117 7.43 15.54 8.83
C ARG A 117 8.46 16.08 9.81
N LYS A 118 8.00 16.36 11.02
CA LYS A 118 8.88 16.67 12.15
C LYS A 118 9.78 15.45 12.39
N LYS A 119 11.08 15.60 12.17
CA LYS A 119 12.09 14.54 12.32
C LYS A 119 12.44 14.23 13.79
N SER A 120 11.78 14.89 14.74
CA SER A 120 12.00 14.68 16.17
C SER A 120 11.18 13.50 16.66
N ILE A 121 11.81 12.59 17.41
CA ILE A 121 11.12 11.48 18.08
C ILE A 121 10.00 11.98 19.00
N LEU A 122 10.17 13.16 19.62
CA LEU A 122 9.16 13.80 20.46
C LEU A 122 7.91 14.23 19.67
N ALA A 123 8.05 14.44 18.37
CA ALA A 123 6.94 14.79 17.49
C ALA A 123 6.16 13.56 16.99
N THR A 124 6.71 12.36 17.19
CA THR A 124 6.05 11.08 16.89
C THR A 124 5.69 10.33 18.18
N TYR A 125 6.14 10.76 19.35
CA TYR A 125 5.95 10.06 20.61
C TYR A 125 4.55 10.29 21.20
N HIS A 126 3.86 9.19 21.50
CA HIS A 126 2.55 9.20 22.12
C HIS A 126 2.65 9.15 23.65
N GLY A 127 2.63 10.32 24.30
CA GLY A 127 2.87 10.45 25.76
C GLY A 127 2.02 9.58 26.68
N ARG A 128 0.76 9.26 26.32
CA ARG A 128 -0.10 8.37 27.12
C ARG A 128 0.28 6.89 27.02
N TYR A 129 0.80 6.45 25.89
CA TYR A 129 1.03 5.03 25.59
C TYR A 129 2.51 4.68 25.51
N TYR A 130 3.39 5.69 25.60
CA TYR A 130 4.85 5.53 25.53
C TYR A 130 5.32 4.90 24.19
N THR A 131 4.52 5.03 23.13
CA THR A 131 4.81 4.47 21.80
C THR A 131 5.27 5.53 20.80
N VAL A 132 5.97 5.12 19.75
CA VAL A 132 6.40 6.00 18.65
C VAL A 132 5.48 5.79 17.46
N GLY A 133 4.79 6.85 17.06
CA GLY A 133 3.95 6.89 15.88
C GLY A 133 4.74 6.67 14.60
N ILE A 134 4.17 5.84 13.72
CA ILE A 134 4.72 5.55 12.41
C ILE A 134 3.98 6.37 11.37
N ALA A 135 4.71 6.79 10.35
CA ALA A 135 4.12 7.47 9.23
C ALA A 135 3.62 6.46 8.20
N ASP A 136 2.36 6.62 7.80
CA ASP A 136 1.71 5.79 6.79
C ASP A 136 2.22 6.16 5.40
N LEU A 137 2.58 5.14 4.62
CA LEU A 137 2.82 5.21 3.19
C LEU A 137 1.73 4.40 2.51
N ARG A 138 0.86 5.08 1.79
CA ARG A 138 -0.40 4.52 1.30
C ARG A 138 -0.45 4.53 -0.22
N ALA A 139 -1.02 3.49 -0.83
CA ALA A 139 -1.43 3.51 -2.22
C ALA A 139 -2.93 3.22 -2.35
N VAL A 140 -3.59 3.98 -3.22
CA VAL A 140 -5.00 3.83 -3.58
C VAL A 140 -5.15 3.86 -5.10
N SER A 141 -6.21 3.26 -5.63
CA SER A 141 -6.57 3.44 -7.04
C SER A 141 -7.13 4.85 -7.29
N THR A 142 -7.32 5.20 -8.57
CA THR A 142 -7.99 6.45 -8.96
C THR A 142 -9.46 6.54 -8.53
N ASP A 143 -10.13 5.40 -8.38
CA ASP A 143 -11.47 5.28 -7.81
C ASP A 143 -11.48 5.05 -6.29
N MET A 144 -10.33 5.30 -5.63
CA MET A 144 -10.19 5.36 -4.17
C MET A 144 -10.22 4.02 -3.44
N LYS A 145 -10.12 2.91 -4.17
CA LYS A 145 -9.90 1.58 -3.57
C LYS A 145 -8.57 1.58 -2.82
N PRO A 146 -8.55 1.23 -1.53
CA PRO A 146 -7.31 0.93 -0.84
C PRO A 146 -6.54 -0.19 -1.53
N ILE A 147 -5.23 -0.04 -1.72
CA ILE A 147 -4.38 -1.10 -2.31
C ILE A 147 -3.27 -1.48 -1.33
N HIS A 148 -2.60 -0.47 -0.78
CA HIS A 148 -1.42 -0.66 0.05
C HIS A 148 -1.40 0.33 1.20
N SER A 149 -0.89 -0.12 2.36
CA SER A 149 -0.54 0.73 3.48
C SER A 149 0.57 0.06 4.27
N SER A 150 1.64 0.81 4.52
CA SER A 150 2.78 0.34 5.29
C SER A 150 3.40 1.46 6.12
N GLY A 151 4.14 1.07 7.14
CA GLY A 151 4.95 2.00 7.89
C GLY A 151 6.16 2.47 7.09
N CYS A 152 6.56 3.74 7.26
CA CYS A 152 7.83 4.25 6.76
C CYS A 152 8.51 5.15 7.80
N CYS A 153 9.85 5.20 7.77
CA CYS A 153 10.59 6.11 8.63
C CYS A 153 10.36 7.55 8.17
N SER A 154 10.23 8.48 9.11
CA SER A 154 10.04 9.90 8.80
C SER A 154 11.22 10.53 8.04
N THR A 155 12.39 9.88 8.06
CA THR A 155 13.59 10.28 7.34
C THR A 155 13.73 9.66 5.94
N ASP A 156 12.90 8.69 5.58
CA ASP A 156 13.00 8.03 4.29
C ASP A 156 12.62 9.01 3.16
N SER A 157 13.16 8.79 1.96
CA SER A 157 12.69 9.49 0.77
C SER A 157 11.68 8.65 0.02
N GLU A 158 10.86 9.25 -0.84
CA GLU A 158 9.89 8.53 -1.68
C GLU A 158 10.59 7.40 -2.46
N ALA A 159 11.73 7.74 -3.08
CA ALA A 159 12.53 6.81 -3.88
C ALA A 159 12.97 5.57 -3.08
N MET A 160 13.17 5.69 -1.77
CA MET A 160 13.62 4.58 -0.93
C MET A 160 12.58 3.48 -0.76
N ASN A 161 11.29 3.82 -0.86
CA ASN A 161 10.20 2.89 -0.59
C ASN A 161 9.43 2.48 -1.85
N MET A 162 9.54 3.25 -2.93
CA MET A 162 8.65 3.09 -4.08
C MET A 162 8.75 1.74 -4.79
N VAL A 163 9.94 1.15 -4.86
CA VAL A 163 10.11 -0.18 -5.47
C VAL A 163 9.31 -1.24 -4.70
N SER A 164 9.40 -1.24 -3.37
CA SER A 164 8.61 -2.15 -2.51
C SER A 164 7.11 -1.87 -2.58
N VAL A 165 6.71 -0.59 -2.61
CA VAL A 165 5.28 -0.24 -2.76
C VAL A 165 4.72 -0.73 -4.10
N MET A 166 5.50 -0.62 -5.19
CA MET A 166 5.06 -1.09 -6.51
C MET A 166 5.01 -2.61 -6.63
N ASP A 167 5.92 -3.33 -5.96
CA ASP A 167 5.83 -4.79 -5.85
C ASP A 167 4.52 -5.20 -5.19
N GLU A 168 4.17 -4.59 -4.06
CA GLU A 168 2.89 -4.87 -3.38
C GLU A 168 1.67 -4.46 -4.21
N VAL A 169 1.70 -3.30 -4.87
CA VAL A 169 0.63 -2.86 -5.77
C VAL A 169 0.43 -3.85 -6.92
N GLN A 170 1.50 -4.33 -7.56
CA GLN A 170 1.38 -5.32 -8.64
C GLN A 170 0.97 -6.70 -8.14
N ARG A 171 1.27 -7.08 -6.90
CA ARG A 171 0.70 -8.29 -6.29
C ARG A 171 -0.82 -8.21 -6.13
N VAL A 172 -1.34 -7.04 -5.75
CA VAL A 172 -2.80 -6.83 -5.56
C VAL A 172 -3.54 -6.64 -6.88
N CYS A 173 -3.02 -5.78 -7.76
CA CYS A 173 -3.72 -5.33 -8.98
C CYS A 173 -3.21 -5.98 -10.27
N GLY A 174 -2.12 -6.75 -10.21
CA GLY A 174 -1.41 -7.28 -11.38
C GLY A 174 -0.53 -6.25 -12.10
N GLU A 175 0.14 -6.70 -13.17
CA GLU A 175 1.03 -5.87 -14.02
C GLU A 175 0.28 -4.84 -14.90
N LYS A 176 -1.02 -4.66 -14.66
CA LYS A 176 -1.89 -3.74 -15.41
C LYS A 176 -1.73 -2.30 -14.95
N VAL A 177 -1.22 -2.09 -13.74
CA VAL A 177 -0.84 -0.77 -13.26
C VAL A 177 0.30 -0.25 -14.14
N ARG A 178 0.03 0.81 -14.92
CA ARG A 178 1.00 1.45 -15.82
C ARG A 178 1.47 2.80 -15.33
N ILE A 179 0.72 3.42 -14.43
CA ILE A 179 1.00 4.78 -13.96
C ILE A 179 0.91 4.82 -12.44
N TYR A 180 1.87 5.51 -11.81
CA TYR A 180 1.70 5.94 -10.43
C TYR A 180 1.88 7.45 -10.31
N THR A 181 1.18 8.07 -9.36
CA THR A 181 1.34 9.48 -9.02
C THR A 181 1.45 9.69 -7.51
N GLY A 182 2.29 10.63 -7.09
CA GLY A 182 2.31 11.13 -5.72
C GLY A 182 1.25 12.19 -5.49
N ASP A 183 0.64 12.23 -4.30
CA ASP A 183 -0.48 13.13 -3.98
C ASP A 183 -0.10 14.62 -3.75
N ALA A 184 1.13 14.92 -3.35
CA ALA A 184 1.51 16.29 -3.01
C ALA A 184 2.99 16.65 -3.28
N HIS A 185 3.87 15.66 -3.46
CA HIS A 185 5.32 15.88 -3.52
C HIS A 185 5.94 15.57 -4.88
N THR A 186 7.15 16.09 -5.05
CA THR A 186 7.89 15.94 -6.30
C THR A 186 8.45 14.54 -6.45
N VAL A 187 8.00 13.83 -7.49
CA VAL A 187 8.62 12.57 -7.89
C VAL A 187 10.08 12.83 -8.26
N SER A 188 10.99 12.16 -7.57
CA SER A 188 12.42 12.25 -7.92
C SER A 188 12.72 11.48 -9.20
N ARG A 189 13.71 11.94 -9.97
CA ARG A 189 14.15 11.26 -11.21
C ARG A 189 14.58 9.83 -10.93
N VAL A 190 15.31 9.64 -9.84
CA VAL A 190 15.78 8.32 -9.38
C VAL A 190 14.62 7.37 -9.19
N CYS A 191 13.57 7.83 -8.49
CA CYS A 191 12.34 7.06 -8.26
C CYS A 191 11.71 6.66 -9.60
N ALA A 192 11.49 7.64 -10.48
CA ALA A 192 10.91 7.40 -11.80
C ALA A 192 11.72 6.40 -12.64
N GLY A 193 13.06 6.49 -12.60
CA GLY A 193 13.95 5.56 -13.30
C GLY A 193 13.90 4.16 -12.72
N MET A 194 13.99 4.01 -11.38
CA MET A 194 13.96 2.71 -10.71
C MET A 194 12.65 1.98 -10.95
N VAL A 195 11.52 2.66 -10.73
CA VAL A 195 10.18 2.08 -10.85
C VAL A 195 9.88 1.65 -12.29
N PHE A 196 10.29 2.46 -13.27
CA PHE A 196 10.13 2.09 -14.67
C PHE A 196 10.97 0.88 -15.04
N LEU A 197 12.23 0.81 -14.56
CA LEU A 197 13.11 -0.33 -14.84
C LEU A 197 12.63 -1.62 -14.19
N SER A 198 12.12 -1.57 -12.97
CA SER A 198 11.71 -2.77 -12.23
C SER A 198 10.30 -3.24 -12.57
N HIS A 199 9.34 -2.33 -12.74
CA HIS A 199 7.93 -2.69 -12.85
C HIS A 199 7.28 -2.21 -14.16
N GLY A 200 8.01 -1.48 -15.02
CA GLY A 200 7.44 -0.89 -16.23
C GLY A 200 6.43 0.23 -15.97
N VAL A 201 6.33 0.71 -14.72
CA VAL A 201 5.36 1.72 -14.29
C VAL A 201 5.93 3.11 -14.52
N VAL A 202 5.12 3.97 -15.14
CA VAL A 202 5.48 5.35 -15.45
C VAL A 202 5.08 6.26 -14.29
N ALA A 203 6.07 6.98 -13.77
CA ALA A 203 5.81 7.97 -12.74
C ALA A 203 5.22 9.25 -13.35
N ALA A 204 4.00 9.60 -12.93
CA ALA A 204 3.35 10.86 -13.28
C ALA A 204 3.18 11.68 -12.01
N GLY A 205 3.87 12.80 -11.83
CA GLY A 205 3.73 13.56 -10.59
C GLY A 205 4.08 15.02 -10.76
N ARG A 206 3.84 15.81 -9.70
CA ARG A 206 4.27 17.20 -9.65
C ARG A 206 5.79 17.27 -9.78
N LEU A 207 6.29 18.23 -10.55
CA LEU A 207 7.73 18.43 -10.74
C LEU A 207 8.13 19.73 -10.07
N SER A 208 8.96 19.69 -9.02
CA SER A 208 9.50 20.88 -8.34
C SER A 208 10.16 21.85 -9.33
N LYS A 209 10.79 21.30 -10.37
CA LYS A 209 11.29 22.03 -11.53
C LYS A 209 10.90 21.23 -12.78
N LYS A 210 9.97 21.75 -13.59
CA LYS A 210 9.68 21.17 -14.90
C LYS A 210 10.98 21.02 -15.68
N PRO A 211 11.32 19.85 -16.23
CA PRO A 211 12.50 19.66 -17.04
C PRO A 211 12.38 20.55 -18.29
N LYS A 212 13.11 21.67 -18.31
CA LYS A 212 13.01 22.69 -19.36
C LYS A 212 13.84 22.35 -20.61
N LYS A 213 14.85 21.50 -20.47
CA LYS A 213 15.81 21.18 -21.53
C LYS A 213 15.74 19.71 -21.88
N ARG A 214 16.05 19.39 -23.14
CA ARG A 214 16.27 17.99 -23.53
C ARG A 214 17.54 17.48 -22.85
N LEU A 215 17.57 16.18 -22.56
CA LEU A 215 18.78 15.52 -22.10
C LEU A 215 19.87 15.68 -23.20
N GLY A 216 21.12 15.92 -22.80
CA GLY A 216 22.22 16.14 -23.76
C GLY A 216 22.51 14.90 -24.60
N LYS A 217 22.97 15.08 -25.85
CA LYS A 217 23.27 13.98 -26.79
C LYS A 217 24.20 12.91 -26.18
N LYS A 218 25.21 13.33 -25.40
CA LYS A 218 26.15 12.42 -24.71
C LYS A 218 25.46 11.52 -23.69
N ALA A 219 24.56 12.07 -22.87
CA ALA A 219 23.82 11.28 -21.88
C ALA A 219 22.83 10.32 -22.55
N ILE A 220 22.20 10.74 -23.66
CA ILE A 220 21.37 9.84 -24.48
C ILE A 220 22.20 8.70 -25.08
N ALA A 221 23.40 8.99 -25.60
CA ALA A 221 24.31 7.97 -26.12
C ALA A 221 24.70 6.96 -25.03
N LEU A 222 25.09 7.44 -23.85
CA LEU A 222 25.41 6.59 -22.70
C LEU A 222 24.23 5.70 -22.28
N LEU A 223 23.01 6.23 -22.24
CA LEU A 223 21.81 5.42 -21.96
C LEU A 223 21.63 4.31 -23.00
N ARG A 224 21.79 4.63 -24.30
CA ARG A 224 21.64 3.68 -25.40
C ARG A 224 22.70 2.58 -25.37
N GLU A 225 23.95 2.95 -25.08
CA GLU A 225 25.07 2.01 -24.95
C GLU A 225 24.89 1.05 -23.76
N ASN A 226 24.16 1.45 -22.72
CA ASN A 226 24.03 0.73 -21.47
C ASN A 226 22.62 0.15 -21.21
N VAL A 227 21.78 -0.02 -22.23
CA VAL A 227 20.42 -0.58 -22.08
C VAL A 227 20.44 -1.97 -21.44
N LEU A 228 21.36 -2.85 -21.85
CA LEU A 228 21.46 -4.20 -21.29
C LEU A 228 21.79 -4.17 -19.79
N LEU A 229 22.66 -3.25 -19.35
CA LEU A 229 22.99 -3.07 -17.94
C LEU A 229 21.77 -2.55 -17.17
N LEU A 230 21.05 -1.56 -17.72
CA LEU A 230 19.82 -1.05 -17.11
C LEU A 230 18.73 -2.11 -16.97
N ASN A 231 18.58 -3.01 -17.94
CA ASN A 231 17.63 -4.13 -17.85
C ASN A 231 18.01 -5.10 -16.73
N LYS A 232 19.30 -5.40 -16.56
CA LYS A 232 19.77 -6.23 -15.44
C LYS A 232 19.50 -5.56 -14.08
N VAL A 233 19.72 -4.25 -14.00
CA VAL A 233 19.42 -3.46 -12.79
C VAL A 233 17.93 -3.46 -12.50
N GLY A 234 17.09 -3.30 -13.52
CA GLY A 234 15.63 -3.40 -13.39
C GLY A 234 15.19 -4.75 -12.83
N LYS A 235 15.70 -5.84 -13.42
CA LYS A 235 15.45 -7.20 -12.94
C LYS A 235 15.89 -7.42 -11.49
N LEU A 236 17.07 -6.93 -11.11
CA LEU A 236 17.54 -7.02 -9.72
C LEU A 236 16.64 -6.24 -8.77
N LEU A 237 16.18 -5.05 -9.17
CA LEU A 237 15.26 -4.25 -8.36
C LEU A 237 13.88 -4.89 -8.23
N SER A 238 13.41 -5.66 -9.23
CA SER A 238 12.14 -6.40 -9.13
C SER A 238 12.27 -7.66 -8.28
N GLU A 239 13.39 -8.39 -8.38
CA GLU A 239 13.63 -9.60 -7.60
C GLU A 239 13.95 -9.28 -6.13
N GLU A 240 14.62 -8.17 -5.86
CA GLU A 240 15.02 -7.71 -4.53
C GLU A 240 14.60 -6.25 -4.29
N PRO A 241 13.31 -5.98 -3.98
CA PRO A 241 12.79 -4.62 -3.80
C PRO A 241 13.54 -3.78 -2.75
N THR A 242 14.16 -4.43 -1.76
CA THR A 242 14.98 -3.78 -0.72
C THR A 242 16.19 -3.04 -1.28
N LEU A 243 16.71 -3.45 -2.45
CA LEU A 243 17.80 -2.77 -3.16
C LEU A 243 17.40 -1.37 -3.66
N GLY A 244 16.10 -1.11 -3.85
CA GLY A 244 15.59 0.22 -4.18
C GLY A 244 16.00 1.26 -3.13
N ARG A 245 15.96 0.88 -1.84
CA ARG A 245 16.38 1.74 -0.73
C ARG A 245 17.86 2.07 -0.77
N ALA A 246 18.70 1.05 -0.98
CA ALA A 246 20.14 1.23 -1.12
C ALA A 246 20.48 2.13 -2.33
N THR A 247 19.79 1.94 -3.45
CA THR A 247 19.99 2.70 -4.69
C THR A 247 19.59 4.17 -4.52
N ALA A 248 18.50 4.43 -3.81
CA ALA A 248 18.04 5.79 -3.52
C ALA A 248 19.01 6.57 -2.59
N LEU A 249 19.63 5.88 -1.63
CA LEU A 249 20.52 6.51 -0.63
C LEU A 249 21.91 6.89 -1.17
N LYS A 250 22.41 6.19 -2.19
CA LYS A 250 23.76 6.42 -2.72
C LYS A 250 23.75 7.42 -3.86
N GLU A 251 24.74 8.31 -3.88
CA GLU A 251 24.96 9.25 -4.99
C GLU A 251 25.65 8.58 -6.19
N PHE A 252 26.48 7.58 -5.93
CA PHE A 252 27.28 6.88 -6.93
C PHE A 252 27.21 5.37 -6.72
N ILE A 253 26.91 4.64 -7.80
CA ILE A 253 26.94 3.17 -7.83
C ILE A 253 27.60 2.78 -9.15
N PHE A 254 28.73 2.11 -9.06
CA PHE A 254 29.52 1.72 -10.23
C PHE A 254 29.41 0.22 -10.49
N VAL A 255 29.23 -0.13 -11.76
CA VAL A 255 29.35 -1.50 -12.27
C VAL A 255 30.25 -1.42 -13.51
N ASP A 256 31.37 -2.13 -13.49
CA ASP A 256 32.36 -2.13 -14.58
C ASP A 256 32.78 -0.71 -15.05
N GLY A 257 32.97 0.19 -14.09
CA GLY A 257 33.35 1.59 -14.35
C GLY A 257 32.20 2.51 -14.80
N VAL A 258 30.99 1.97 -15.00
CA VAL A 258 29.80 2.74 -15.37
C VAL A 258 29.02 3.15 -14.13
N ASN A 259 28.75 4.45 -13.98
CA ASN A 259 27.90 4.95 -12.90
C ASN A 259 26.41 4.66 -13.19
N VAL A 260 25.95 3.49 -12.80
CA VAL A 260 24.55 3.03 -12.93
C VAL A 260 23.59 4.02 -12.28
N ARG A 261 23.96 4.58 -11.12
CA ARG A 261 23.11 5.52 -10.40
C ARG A 261 22.79 6.78 -11.21
N LYS A 262 23.75 7.23 -12.03
CA LYS A 262 23.56 8.34 -12.98
C LYS A 262 22.69 7.95 -14.16
N LEU A 263 22.84 6.73 -14.70
CA LEU A 263 21.98 6.24 -15.78
C LEU A 263 20.51 6.17 -15.35
N ILE A 264 20.23 5.70 -14.13
CA ILE A 264 18.88 5.68 -13.55
C ILE A 264 18.31 7.10 -13.46
N ASP A 265 19.10 8.08 -12.97
CA ASP A 265 18.67 9.48 -12.87
C ASP A 265 18.36 10.08 -14.25
N ASP A 266 19.21 9.81 -15.24
CA ASP A 266 19.04 10.31 -16.62
C ASP A 266 17.83 9.68 -17.32
N LEU A 267 17.57 8.38 -17.09
CA LEU A 267 16.36 7.70 -17.58
C LEU A 267 15.11 8.30 -16.94
N GLY A 268 15.11 8.44 -15.61
CA GLY A 268 14.01 9.08 -14.89
C GLY A 268 13.75 10.51 -15.34
N TYR A 269 14.79 11.27 -15.67
CA TYR A 269 14.65 12.59 -16.27
C TYR A 269 13.87 12.56 -17.59
N LEU A 270 14.16 11.59 -18.47
CA LEU A 270 13.44 11.43 -19.75
C LEU A 270 11.97 11.08 -19.53
N ILE A 271 11.68 10.17 -18.60
CA ILE A 271 10.32 9.78 -18.24
C ILE A 271 9.52 11.00 -17.76
N LEU A 272 10.05 11.72 -16.78
CA LEU A 272 9.40 12.91 -16.22
C LEU A 272 9.28 14.04 -17.25
N LEU A 273 10.23 14.17 -18.18
CA LEU A 273 10.14 15.12 -19.29
C LEU A 273 9.00 14.78 -20.24
N ASN A 274 8.82 13.51 -20.58
CA ASN A 274 7.71 13.06 -21.42
C ASN A 274 6.37 13.29 -20.72
N ILE A 275 6.27 12.94 -19.43
CA ILE A 275 5.03 13.15 -18.67
C ILE A 275 4.71 14.62 -18.50
N SER A 276 5.71 15.50 -18.32
CA SER A 276 5.48 16.95 -18.23
C SER A 276 4.83 17.57 -19.48
N ARG A 277 4.79 16.82 -20.60
CA ARG A 277 4.15 17.18 -21.88
C ARG A 277 2.85 16.42 -22.13
N SER A 278 2.49 15.46 -21.28
CA SER A 278 1.26 14.69 -21.38
C SER A 278 0.08 15.42 -20.74
N SER A 279 -1.14 15.08 -21.15
CA SER A 279 -2.40 15.62 -20.64
C SER A 279 -2.98 14.82 -19.46
N ILE A 280 -2.13 14.13 -18.69
CA ILE A 280 -2.59 13.37 -17.53
C ILE A 280 -3.14 14.37 -16.49
N PRO A 281 -4.37 14.21 -15.97
CA PRO A 281 -4.99 15.13 -15.02
C PRO A 281 -4.42 14.94 -13.61
N ILE A 282 -3.11 15.14 -13.44
CA ILE A 282 -2.37 14.92 -12.19
C ILE A 282 -3.04 15.66 -11.01
N HIS A 283 -3.55 16.88 -11.24
CA HIS A 283 -4.20 17.66 -10.19
C HIS A 283 -5.51 17.03 -9.67
N GLU A 284 -6.35 16.50 -10.56
CA GLU A 284 -7.60 15.84 -10.16
C GLU A 284 -7.32 14.53 -9.44
N ILE A 285 -6.32 13.78 -9.93
CA ILE A 285 -5.89 12.52 -9.32
C ILE A 285 -5.29 12.75 -7.92
N CYS A 286 -4.51 13.82 -7.72
CA CYS A 286 -3.97 14.18 -6.40
C CYS A 286 -5.08 14.53 -5.39
N ASN A 287 -6.14 15.25 -5.80
CA ASN A 287 -7.24 15.64 -4.91
C ASN A 287 -8.01 14.43 -4.35
N ALA A 288 -8.02 13.31 -5.08
CA ALA A 288 -8.62 12.07 -4.62
C ALA A 288 -7.93 11.57 -3.33
N VAL A 289 -6.60 11.64 -3.20
CA VAL A 289 -5.90 11.13 -2.01
C VAL A 289 -6.17 11.91 -0.74
N GLU A 290 -6.30 13.24 -0.80
CA GLU A 290 -6.68 14.06 0.36
C GLU A 290 -8.03 13.61 0.94
N LEU A 291 -8.99 13.30 0.05
CA LEU A 291 -10.30 12.75 0.42
C LEU A 291 -10.17 11.33 1.02
N SER A 292 -9.18 10.56 0.60
CA SER A 292 -8.96 9.19 1.05
C SER A 292 -8.37 9.15 2.46
N ASN A 293 -7.42 10.04 2.74
CA ASN A 293 -6.82 10.19 4.07
C ASN A 293 -7.83 10.61 5.13
N TYR A 294 -8.86 11.36 4.73
CA TYR A 294 -9.98 11.69 5.60
C TYR A 294 -10.77 10.44 6.04
N LEU A 295 -10.95 9.44 5.18
CA LEU A 295 -11.66 8.19 5.52
C LEU A 295 -10.91 7.37 6.57
N LYS A 296 -9.57 7.28 6.50
CA LYS A 296 -8.75 6.62 7.52
C LYS A 296 -8.81 7.27 8.91
N ARG A 297 -9.02 8.60 8.95
CA ARG A 297 -9.20 9.30 10.24
C ARG A 297 -10.55 8.97 10.87
N LYS A 298 -11.59 8.71 10.06
CA LYS A 298 -12.94 8.37 10.54
C LYS A 298 -13.05 6.96 11.14
N THR A 299 -12.28 6.00 10.65
CA THR A 299 -12.20 4.62 11.17
C THR A 299 -11.49 4.50 12.53
N ARG A 300 -10.96 5.60 13.10
CA ARG A 300 -10.18 5.64 14.35
C ARG A 300 -8.90 4.76 14.33
N ILE A 301 -8.35 4.50 13.14
CA ILE A 301 -7.11 3.72 12.95
C ILE A 301 -5.93 4.40 13.65
N VAL A 302 -5.94 5.74 13.62
CA VAL A 302 -4.84 6.58 14.04
C VAL A 302 -5.41 7.69 14.93
N GLU A 303 -5.08 7.70 16.22
CA GLU A 303 -5.47 8.79 17.11
C GLU A 303 -4.55 9.98 16.83
N ALA A 304 -5.09 11.08 16.29
CA ALA A 304 -4.33 12.30 15.98
C ALA A 304 -3.10 12.10 15.06
N SER A 305 -3.11 11.11 14.17
CA SER A 305 -1.97 10.73 13.29
C SER A 305 -0.85 9.90 13.96
N TYR A 306 -1.09 9.35 15.16
CA TYR A 306 -0.22 8.40 15.85
C TYR A 306 -0.82 6.98 15.94
N THR A 307 0.01 5.97 15.63
CA THR A 307 -0.28 4.55 15.90
C THR A 307 -0.04 4.26 17.38
N ARG A 308 -0.90 3.44 18.00
CA ARG A 308 -0.83 3.12 19.44
C ARG A 308 0.00 1.86 19.75
N VAL A 309 0.59 1.24 18.73
CA VAL A 309 1.31 -0.04 18.83
C VAL A 309 2.80 0.14 18.65
N GLU A 310 3.54 -0.89 19.07
CA GLU A 310 4.96 -1.03 18.81
C GLU A 310 5.25 -0.99 17.31
N THR A 311 6.46 -0.54 16.98
CA THR A 311 6.83 -0.27 15.58
C THR A 311 6.74 -1.50 14.66
N HIS A 312 6.97 -2.69 15.21
CA HIS A 312 6.91 -3.96 14.47
C HIS A 312 5.48 -4.47 14.21
N GLU A 313 4.47 -3.96 14.92
CA GLU A 313 3.06 -4.36 14.72
C GLU A 313 2.28 -3.39 13.83
N ALA A 314 2.88 -2.25 13.47
CA ALA A 314 2.19 -1.19 12.75
C ALA A 314 1.75 -1.61 11.34
N GLY A 315 2.50 -2.47 10.66
CA GLY A 315 2.10 -3.01 9.35
C GLY A 315 0.79 -3.80 9.40
N LEU A 316 0.58 -4.58 10.47
CA LEU A 316 -0.65 -5.34 10.68
C LEU A 316 -1.86 -4.42 10.85
N LEU A 317 -1.73 -3.39 11.69
CA LEU A 317 -2.81 -2.40 11.86
C LEU A 317 -3.12 -1.70 10.55
N LEU A 318 -2.10 -1.15 9.89
CA LEU A 318 -2.25 -0.36 8.66
C LEU A 318 -2.91 -1.15 7.53
N LYS A 319 -2.48 -2.40 7.30
CA LYS A 319 -3.11 -3.29 6.31
C LYS A 319 -4.52 -3.70 6.70
N SER A 320 -4.73 -4.08 7.97
CA SER A 320 -6.07 -4.44 8.49
C SER A 320 -7.05 -3.28 8.35
N SER A 321 -6.58 -2.05 8.51
CA SER A 321 -7.37 -0.85 8.33
C SER A 321 -7.80 -0.60 6.88
N GLU A 322 -6.90 -0.83 5.93
CA GLU A 322 -7.27 -0.80 4.51
C GLU A 322 -8.27 -1.89 4.17
N LEU A 323 -8.14 -3.08 4.78
CA LEU A 323 -9.12 -4.15 4.64
C LEU A 323 -10.48 -3.75 5.18
N VAL A 324 -10.56 -3.08 6.35
CA VAL A 324 -11.84 -2.57 6.88
C VAL A 324 -12.53 -1.63 5.89
N ILE A 325 -11.77 -0.70 5.28
CA ILE A 325 -12.31 0.22 4.27
C ILE A 325 -12.73 -0.54 3.01
N SER A 326 -11.93 -1.51 2.58
CA SER A 326 -12.21 -2.33 1.38
C SER A 326 -13.42 -3.25 1.58
N ILE A 327 -13.59 -3.81 2.76
CA ILE A 327 -14.75 -4.61 3.17
C ILE A 327 -16.01 -3.75 3.09
N ALA A 328 -15.99 -2.53 3.62
CA ALA A 328 -17.13 -1.63 3.51
C ALA A 328 -17.47 -1.28 2.06
N GLY A 329 -16.44 -0.97 1.25
CA GLY A 329 -16.59 -0.74 -0.18
C GLY A 329 -17.20 -1.91 -0.93
N LEU A 330 -16.72 -3.12 -0.67
CA LEU A 330 -17.21 -4.33 -1.32
C LEU A 330 -18.65 -4.65 -0.88
N TYR A 331 -18.95 -4.49 0.41
CA TYR A 331 -20.30 -4.65 0.93
C TYR A 331 -21.31 -3.73 0.23
N HIS A 332 -20.95 -2.45 0.06
CA HIS A 332 -21.77 -1.48 -0.65
C HIS A 332 -22.01 -1.86 -2.11
N LEU A 333 -21.02 -2.43 -2.78
CA LEU A 333 -21.22 -2.93 -4.15
C LEU A 333 -22.15 -4.14 -4.19
N ILE A 334 -21.96 -5.11 -3.29
CA ILE A 334 -22.80 -6.33 -3.24
C ILE A 334 -24.26 -5.98 -2.96
N THR A 335 -24.50 -5.00 -2.09
CA THR A 335 -25.84 -4.57 -1.69
C THR A 335 -26.47 -3.50 -2.59
N GLY A 336 -25.76 -3.07 -3.63
CA GLY A 336 -26.27 -2.12 -4.63
C GLY A 336 -26.38 -0.69 -4.11
N TRP A 337 -25.27 -0.14 -3.61
CA TRP A 337 -25.16 1.24 -3.13
C TRP A 337 -25.73 2.28 -4.11
N LYS A 338 -26.62 3.14 -3.61
CA LYS A 338 -27.31 4.17 -4.41
C LYS A 338 -27.04 5.60 -3.92
N TRP A 339 -26.26 5.76 -2.86
CA TRP A 339 -26.00 7.07 -2.27
C TRP A 339 -24.94 7.84 -3.08
N PRO A 340 -25.01 9.18 -3.10
CA PRO A 340 -24.04 10.02 -3.81
C PRO A 340 -22.64 10.01 -3.17
N GLU A 341 -22.53 9.50 -1.95
CA GLU A 341 -21.28 9.38 -1.22
C GLU A 341 -20.42 8.21 -1.74
N SER A 342 -19.11 8.29 -1.53
CA SER A 342 -18.18 7.24 -1.93
C SER A 342 -18.60 5.88 -1.35
N LEU A 343 -18.46 4.83 -2.15
CA LEU A 343 -18.70 3.45 -1.70
C LEU A 343 -17.76 3.04 -0.55
N PHE A 344 -16.64 3.73 -0.34
CA PHE A 344 -15.73 3.50 0.78
C PHE A 344 -16.09 4.27 2.06
N ASN A 345 -17.27 4.90 2.11
CA ASN A 345 -17.75 5.56 3.32
C ASN A 345 -18.17 4.54 4.38
N LEU A 346 -18.13 4.97 5.64
CA LEU A 346 -18.48 4.17 6.82
C LEU A 346 -19.52 4.88 7.70
N SER A 347 -20.05 6.02 7.26
CA SER A 347 -21.00 6.85 8.01
C SER A 347 -22.29 6.11 8.39
N ASP A 348 -22.71 5.13 7.59
CA ASP A 348 -23.92 4.33 7.76
C ASP A 348 -23.66 3.01 8.53
N MET A 349 -22.39 2.69 8.77
CA MET A 349 -21.95 1.54 9.55
C MET A 349 -21.73 1.93 11.02
N ARG A 350 -22.42 1.24 11.93
CA ARG A 350 -22.19 1.33 13.38
C ARG A 350 -20.93 0.56 13.70
N LEU A 351 -19.80 1.24 13.56
CA LEU A 351 -18.51 0.82 14.08
C LEU A 351 -18.62 0.89 15.61
N TYR A 352 -18.88 -0.24 16.27
CA TYR A 352 -18.99 -0.44 17.72
C TYR A 352 -18.56 0.76 18.61
N ILE A 353 -19.46 1.23 19.48
CA ILE A 353 -19.18 2.27 20.48
C ILE A 353 -18.41 1.60 21.64
N PRO A 354 -17.18 2.02 21.97
CA PRO A 354 -16.50 1.53 23.18
C PRO A 354 -17.36 1.85 24.40
N ALA A 355 -17.43 0.92 25.36
CA ALA A 355 -18.01 1.18 26.67
C ALA A 355 -17.31 2.34 27.40
#